data_AF-A0A1I8FX90-F1
#
_entry.id   AF-A0A1I8FX90-F1
#
_cell.length_a   1.000
_cell.length_b   1.000
_cell.length_c   1.000
_cell.angle_alpha   90.00
_cell.angle_beta   90.00
_cell.angle_gamma   90.00
#
_symmetry.space_group_name_H-M   'P 1'
#
loop_
_entity.id
_entity.type
_entity.pdbx_description
1 polymer ?
#
loop_
_entity_poly.entity_id
_entity_poly.type
_entity_poly.pdbx_seq_one_letter_code
_entity_poly.pdbx_strand_id
1 'polypeptide(L)'
;VPLLLQDQELDRLFYSWMTGNVVSNETSKNLTALGPNVIPDRVGITYTFVDYYNSLTGDWKSSVGYQIGDFLIECSIGDRYCSQRDFTRFMHPLYGNCYTFNAASNGTEPFMVQQTGPLHGLTVTLFIDQTEYVGAVANSAGVSVVVHETNKQPFPEDSGISVSPGQETYIGLKQFFTQRLAAPYSDDCQNNYEEANQLNNMYAVQSNYSLPNVNYSQSACMKTCIQRQVEKRCNCSSPNLPISNPAIDPLYNSSYSICLYEYNSTLSTISDNAKCMTKVEQAAFKYCLANCKKDCE
;
A
#
# COMPACT_ATOMS: atom_id res chain seq x y z
N VAL A 1 -10.15 28.80 -0.65
CA VAL A 1 -11.47 29.07 -0.05
C VAL A 1 -12.09 27.71 0.25
N PRO A 2 -12.24 27.33 1.54
CA PRO A 2 -12.36 25.93 1.92
C PRO A 2 -13.81 25.47 1.91
N LEU A 3 -14.05 24.26 1.40
CA LEU A 3 -15.23 23.48 1.75
C LEU A 3 -14.75 22.30 2.60
N LEU A 4 -14.99 22.45 3.90
CA LEU A 4 -15.07 21.37 4.86
C LEU A 4 -16.22 20.45 4.43
N LEU A 5 -15.91 19.23 4.00
CA LEU A 5 -16.88 18.15 3.90
C LEU A 5 -16.58 17.13 5.01
N GLN A 6 -17.65 16.76 5.70
CA GLN A 6 -17.69 15.90 6.87
C GLN A 6 -17.10 14.50 6.63
N ASP A 7 -16.50 13.98 7.71
CA ASP A 7 -15.72 12.75 7.93
C ASP A 7 -16.37 11.40 7.51
N GLN A 8 -17.38 11.35 6.62
CA GLN A 8 -18.00 10.08 6.17
C GLN A 8 -17.86 9.77 4.67
N GLU A 9 -17.44 10.73 3.84
CA GLU A 9 -17.27 10.48 2.39
C GLU A 9 -15.86 10.02 1.98
N LEU A 10 -14.88 10.15 2.86
CA LEU A 10 -13.51 9.73 2.58
C LEU A 10 -13.40 8.21 2.37
N ASP A 11 -14.15 7.41 3.15
CA ASP A 11 -14.26 5.94 2.97
C ASP A 11 -14.82 5.51 1.61
N ARG A 12 -15.54 6.37 0.89
CA ARG A 12 -16.02 6.05 -0.47
C ARG A 12 -15.03 6.44 -1.56
N LEU A 13 -14.23 7.48 -1.34
CA LEU A 13 -13.17 7.90 -2.27
C LEU A 13 -11.91 7.02 -2.15
N PHE A 14 -11.64 6.44 -0.96
CA PHE A 14 -10.51 5.53 -0.70
C PHE A 14 -10.51 4.24 -1.54
N TYR A 15 -11.64 3.85 -2.13
CA TYR A 15 -11.71 2.66 -2.98
C TYR A 15 -11.74 2.95 -4.49
N SER A 16 -11.88 4.21 -4.89
CA SER A 16 -11.98 4.59 -6.30
C SER A 16 -10.67 4.40 -7.06
N TRP A 17 -9.52 4.29 -6.36
CA TRP A 17 -8.21 4.10 -7.00
C TRP A 17 -7.92 2.61 -7.26
N MET A 18 -8.41 1.67 -6.42
CA MET A 18 -8.39 0.22 -6.71
C MET A 18 -9.28 -0.16 -7.89
N THR A 19 -10.27 0.67 -8.20
CA THR A 19 -11.18 0.52 -9.34
C THR A 19 -11.13 1.75 -10.23
N GLY A 20 -9.94 2.33 -10.46
CA GLY A 20 -9.74 3.55 -11.25
C GLY A 20 -10.42 3.45 -12.61
N ASN A 21 -11.69 3.85 -12.66
CA ASN A 21 -12.51 3.82 -13.84
C ASN A 21 -12.01 4.93 -14.77
N VAL A 22 -11.56 4.54 -15.96
CA VAL A 22 -12.06 5.23 -17.14
C VAL A 22 -13.54 4.86 -17.21
N VAL A 23 -14.41 5.73 -16.68
CA VAL A 23 -15.85 5.62 -16.90
C VAL A 23 -16.09 5.89 -18.38
N SER A 24 -16.08 4.85 -19.21
CA SER A 24 -16.93 4.87 -20.40
C SER A 24 -18.31 4.42 -19.93
N ASN A 25 -19.26 5.33 -19.93
CA ASN A 25 -20.67 5.07 -19.67
C ASN A 25 -21.22 4.21 -20.82
N GLU A 26 -20.87 2.92 -20.86
CA GLU A 26 -21.42 1.91 -21.75
C GLU A 26 -21.05 0.53 -21.20
N THR A 27 -22.08 -0.22 -20.82
CA THR A 27 -22.12 -1.65 -20.50
C THR A 27 -20.93 -2.46 -21.02
N SER A 28 -20.24 -3.19 -20.14
CA SER A 28 -19.35 -4.34 -20.43
C SER A 28 -19.16 -4.66 -21.92
N LYS A 29 -18.41 -3.83 -22.65
CA LYS A 29 -18.02 -4.17 -24.02
C LYS A 29 -16.78 -5.03 -23.91
N ASN A 30 -16.95 -6.29 -24.31
CA ASN A 30 -15.87 -7.20 -24.69
C ASN A 30 -14.69 -6.40 -25.28
N LEU A 31 -13.55 -6.38 -24.59
CA LEU A 31 -12.30 -5.82 -25.12
C LEU A 31 -11.87 -6.52 -26.43
N THR A 32 -12.44 -7.69 -26.72
CA THR A 32 -12.32 -8.41 -28.00
C THR A 32 -13.17 -7.83 -29.14
N ALA A 33 -14.07 -6.87 -28.89
CA ALA A 33 -14.93 -6.23 -29.89
C ALA A 33 -14.44 -4.84 -30.33
N LEU A 34 -13.36 -4.33 -29.75
CA LEU A 34 -12.74 -3.08 -30.17
C LEU A 34 -11.65 -3.41 -31.20
N GLY A 35 -11.86 -2.96 -32.44
CA GLY A 35 -10.87 -3.10 -33.51
C GLY A 35 -9.53 -2.46 -33.13
N PRO A 36 -8.43 -2.83 -33.82
CA PRO A 36 -7.03 -2.59 -33.41
C PRO A 36 -6.59 -1.11 -33.28
N ASN A 37 -7.49 -0.13 -33.40
CA ASN A 37 -7.17 1.29 -33.52
C ASN A 37 -7.78 2.20 -32.43
N VAL A 38 -8.28 1.67 -31.30
CA VAL A 38 -8.86 2.53 -30.22
C VAL A 38 -8.47 2.06 -28.81
N ILE A 39 -7.17 1.78 -28.60
CA ILE A 39 -6.59 1.77 -27.25
C ILE A 39 -5.54 2.88 -27.27
N PRO A 40 -5.58 3.90 -26.40
CA PRO A 40 -4.50 4.87 -26.30
C PRO A 40 -3.21 4.10 -26.03
N ASP A 41 -2.17 4.28 -26.84
CA ASP A 41 -0.91 3.51 -26.81
C ASP A 41 -0.36 3.31 -25.39
N ARG A 42 -0.54 4.30 -24.53
CA ARG A 42 -0.13 4.28 -23.12
C ARG A 42 -0.81 3.21 -22.28
N VAL A 43 -2.12 2.98 -22.45
CA VAL A 43 -2.88 1.97 -21.71
C VAL A 43 -2.39 0.57 -22.07
N GLY A 44 -2.20 0.31 -23.36
CA GLY A 44 -1.62 -0.95 -23.84
C GLY A 44 -0.23 -1.21 -23.28
N ILE A 45 0.64 -0.18 -23.27
CA ILE A 45 1.99 -0.30 -22.69
C ILE A 45 1.94 -0.62 -21.19
N THR A 46 1.06 0.02 -20.42
CA THR A 46 0.90 -0.28 -19.00
C THR A 46 0.51 -1.73 -18.75
N TYR A 47 -0.46 -2.29 -19.49
CA TYR A 47 -0.82 -3.70 -19.36
C TYR A 47 0.36 -4.62 -19.72
N THR A 48 1.06 -4.36 -20.83
CA THR A 48 2.22 -5.18 -21.21
C THR A 48 3.35 -5.13 -20.18
N PHE A 49 3.57 -3.98 -19.55
CA PHE A 49 4.55 -3.85 -18.47
C PHE A 49 4.13 -4.65 -17.24
N VAL A 50 2.87 -4.55 -16.81
CA VAL A 50 2.34 -5.29 -15.66
C VAL A 50 2.41 -6.80 -15.89
N ASP A 51 2.06 -7.28 -17.09
CA ASP A 51 2.16 -8.68 -17.46
C ASP A 51 3.62 -9.18 -17.46
N TYR A 52 4.52 -8.41 -18.08
CA TYR A 52 5.95 -8.74 -18.10
C TYR A 52 6.53 -8.77 -16.68
N TYR A 53 6.29 -7.73 -15.88
CA TYR A 53 6.74 -7.65 -14.50
C TYR A 53 6.21 -8.83 -13.67
N ASN A 54 4.95 -9.22 -13.88
CA ASN A 54 4.34 -10.34 -13.19
C ASN A 54 4.82 -11.72 -13.63
N SER A 55 5.41 -11.84 -14.83
CA SER A 55 6.09 -13.05 -15.28
C SER A 55 7.46 -13.27 -14.60
N LEU A 56 8.02 -12.24 -13.95
CA LEU A 56 9.29 -12.33 -13.24
C LEU A 56 9.14 -13.09 -11.92
N THR A 57 10.15 -13.89 -11.58
CA THR A 57 10.26 -14.51 -10.25
C THR A 57 10.45 -13.45 -9.15
N GLY A 58 10.16 -13.78 -7.89
CA GLY A 58 10.33 -12.86 -6.76
C GLY A 58 11.74 -12.25 -6.65
N ASP A 59 12.79 -13.05 -6.87
CA ASP A 59 14.19 -12.56 -6.79
C ASP A 59 14.49 -11.52 -7.88
N TRP A 60 14.04 -11.79 -9.11
CA TRP A 60 14.14 -10.84 -10.22
C TRP A 60 13.32 -9.58 -10.00
N LYS A 61 12.08 -9.68 -9.52
CA LYS A 61 11.26 -8.50 -9.16
C LYS A 61 11.97 -7.63 -8.12
N SER A 62 12.59 -8.29 -7.14
CA SER A 62 13.32 -7.63 -6.07
C SER A 62 14.60 -6.94 -6.58
N SER A 63 15.30 -7.52 -7.54
CA SER A 63 16.56 -6.96 -8.07
C SER A 63 16.35 -5.79 -9.02
N VAL A 64 15.26 -5.80 -9.80
CA VAL A 64 14.93 -4.71 -10.74
C VAL A 64 14.26 -3.52 -10.06
N GLY A 65 13.71 -3.70 -8.85
CA GLY A 65 13.19 -2.59 -8.05
C GLY A 65 14.32 -1.72 -7.47
N TYR A 66 13.98 -0.48 -7.11
CA TYR A 66 14.91 0.44 -6.43
C TYR A 66 15.55 -0.24 -5.21
N GLN A 67 16.87 -0.23 -5.13
CA GLN A 67 17.59 -0.72 -3.95
C GLN A 67 17.77 0.40 -2.94
N ILE A 68 17.69 0.08 -1.65
CA ILE A 68 17.87 1.09 -0.59
C ILE A 68 19.25 1.75 -0.65
N GLY A 69 20.25 1.04 -1.18
CA GLY A 69 21.60 1.57 -1.37
C GLY A 69 21.66 2.76 -2.32
N ASP A 70 20.84 2.72 -3.36
CA ASP A 70 20.78 3.78 -4.37
C ASP A 70 19.73 4.83 -4.00
N PHE A 71 18.73 4.45 -3.20
CA PHE A 71 17.59 5.28 -2.84
C PHE A 71 17.83 6.15 -1.60
N LEU A 72 18.52 5.64 -0.58
CA LEU A 72 18.75 6.34 0.70
C LEU A 72 20.13 7.01 0.73
N ILE A 73 20.15 8.35 0.67
CA ILE A 73 21.39 9.13 0.76
C ILE A 73 21.77 9.36 2.23
N GLU A 74 20.86 9.95 3.01
CA GLU A 74 21.07 10.29 4.42
C GLU A 74 19.85 9.94 5.25
N CYS A 75 20.09 9.57 6.52
CA CYS A 75 19.07 9.21 7.48
C CYS A 75 19.50 9.64 8.89
N SER A 76 18.64 10.36 9.59
CA SER A 76 18.79 10.66 11.01
C SER A 76 17.44 10.64 11.72
N ILE A 77 17.46 10.28 13.00
CA ILE A 77 16.33 10.43 13.91
C ILE A 77 16.80 11.13 15.19
N GLY A 78 16.44 12.40 15.33
CA GLY A 78 17.08 13.28 16.31
C GLY A 78 18.60 13.32 16.10
N ASP A 79 19.35 13.05 17.18
CA ASP A 79 20.81 13.06 17.16
C ASP A 79 21.44 11.71 16.70
N ARG A 80 20.62 10.73 16.32
CA ARG A 80 21.10 9.40 15.91
C ARG A 80 21.07 9.27 14.40
N TYR A 81 22.23 8.95 13.81
CA TYR A 81 22.30 8.53 12.42
C TYR A 81 21.70 7.12 12.27
N CYS A 82 20.87 6.95 11.24
CA CYS A 82 20.36 5.66 10.80
C CYS A 82 20.98 5.29 9.46
N SER A 83 20.85 4.02 9.11
CA SER A 83 21.40 3.42 7.91
C SER A 83 20.35 2.54 7.23
N GLN A 84 20.71 1.98 6.08
CA GLN A 84 19.89 1.03 5.35
C GLN A 84 19.45 -0.19 6.19
N ARG A 85 20.20 -0.53 7.25
CA ARG A 85 19.89 -1.65 8.16
C ARG A 85 18.70 -1.37 9.09
N ASP A 86 18.35 -0.10 9.27
CA ASP A 86 17.23 0.32 10.12
C ASP A 86 15.89 0.31 9.37
N PHE A 87 15.91 -0.07 8.10
CA PHE A 87 14.74 -0.20 7.25
C PHE A 87 14.46 -1.67 6.95
N THR A 88 13.20 -2.06 7.07
CA THR A 88 12.72 -3.37 6.66
C THR A 88 12.09 -3.27 5.27
N ARG A 89 12.53 -4.13 4.36
CA ARG A 89 12.00 -4.19 3.00
C ARG A 89 10.76 -5.07 2.92
N PHE A 90 9.78 -4.63 2.14
CA PHE A 90 8.75 -5.49 1.55
C PHE A 90 8.51 -5.07 0.10
N MET A 91 7.98 -5.98 -0.71
CA MET A 91 7.68 -5.73 -2.12
C MET A 91 6.20 -5.43 -2.28
N HIS A 92 5.90 -4.32 -2.94
CA HIS A 92 4.55 -3.93 -3.31
C HIS A 92 4.31 -4.21 -4.81
N PRO A 93 3.20 -4.86 -5.21
CA PRO A 93 2.92 -5.14 -6.62
C PRO A 93 2.91 -3.89 -7.52
N LEU A 94 2.44 -2.75 -7.00
CA LEU A 94 2.33 -1.49 -7.74
C LEU A 94 3.51 -0.53 -7.57
N TYR A 95 4.22 -0.59 -6.44
CA TYR A 95 5.27 0.39 -6.08
C TYR A 95 6.68 -0.22 -6.10
N GLY A 96 6.82 -1.53 -6.33
CA GLY A 96 8.12 -2.21 -6.31
C GLY A 96 8.65 -2.39 -4.90
N ASN A 97 9.95 -2.18 -4.69
CA ASN A 97 10.56 -2.28 -3.37
C ASN A 97 10.12 -1.11 -2.48
N CYS A 98 9.57 -1.43 -1.32
CA CYS A 98 9.22 -0.47 -0.28
C CYS A 98 10.08 -0.71 0.97
N TYR A 99 10.39 0.38 1.68
CA TYR A 99 11.26 0.36 2.85
C TYR A 99 10.57 1.04 4.03
N THR A 100 10.40 0.28 5.12
CA THR A 100 9.75 0.77 6.34
C THR A 100 10.78 0.96 7.44
N PHE A 101 10.93 2.20 7.88
CA PHE A 101 11.66 2.52 9.12
C PHE A 101 10.84 2.08 10.33
N ASN A 102 11.50 1.56 11.37
CA ASN A 102 10.86 1.20 12.64
C ASN A 102 9.73 0.13 12.53
N ALA A 103 9.87 -0.82 11.59
CA ALA A 103 8.94 -1.96 11.48
C ALA A 103 9.06 -2.90 12.69
N ALA A 104 7.97 -3.61 13.02
CA ALA A 104 7.97 -4.60 14.11
C ALA A 104 8.81 -5.85 13.77
N SER A 105 10.11 -5.80 14.04
CA SER A 105 11.03 -6.92 13.84
C SER A 105 11.44 -7.57 15.17
N ASN A 106 11.52 -8.90 15.21
CA ASN A 106 11.84 -9.66 16.42
C ASN A 106 13.21 -9.25 16.99
N GLY A 107 13.23 -8.85 18.26
CA GLY A 107 14.46 -8.48 18.97
C GLY A 107 14.94 -7.05 18.73
N THR A 108 14.15 -6.22 18.03
CA THR A 108 14.46 -4.79 17.81
C THR A 108 13.48 -3.95 18.62
N GLU A 109 13.98 -3.15 19.55
CA GLU A 109 13.14 -2.18 20.26
C GLU A 109 12.72 -1.06 19.31
N PRO A 110 11.44 -0.66 19.31
CA PRO A 110 10.98 0.41 18.46
C PRO A 110 11.62 1.74 18.87
N PHE A 111 11.97 2.55 17.88
CA PHE A 111 12.44 3.91 18.12
C PHE A 111 11.29 4.78 18.66
N MET A 112 11.57 5.46 19.78
CA MET A 112 10.62 6.34 20.45
C MET A 112 11.16 7.77 20.49
N VAL A 113 10.39 8.71 19.96
CA VAL A 113 10.72 10.15 19.99
C VAL A 113 10.30 10.73 21.34
N GLN A 114 11.23 11.40 22.03
CA GLN A 114 11.00 11.97 23.36
C GLN A 114 10.50 13.43 23.32
N GLN A 115 10.80 14.14 22.23
CA GLN A 115 10.49 15.57 22.08
C GLN A 115 9.90 15.84 20.70
N THR A 116 8.91 16.73 20.64
CA THR A 116 8.31 17.14 19.37
C THR A 116 9.18 18.18 18.66
N GLY A 117 9.13 18.18 17.32
CA GLY A 117 9.83 19.15 16.49
C GLY A 117 10.66 18.49 15.38
N PRO A 118 10.95 19.22 14.30
CA PRO A 118 11.64 18.66 13.13
C PRO A 118 13.05 18.16 13.48
N LEU A 119 13.75 18.80 14.42
CA LEU A 119 15.09 18.41 14.85
C LEU A 119 15.15 17.09 15.64
N HIS A 120 14.01 16.60 16.15
CA HIS A 120 13.93 15.36 16.93
C HIS A 120 13.20 14.23 16.19
N GLY A 121 12.68 14.53 15.00
CA GLY A 121 11.97 13.59 14.14
C GLY A 121 12.90 12.80 13.22
N LEU A 122 12.28 12.01 12.34
CA LEU A 122 12.98 11.32 11.25
C LEU A 122 13.24 12.30 10.11
N THR A 123 14.51 12.44 9.74
CA THR A 123 14.96 13.18 8.56
C THR A 123 15.60 12.19 7.60
N VAL A 124 15.12 12.18 6.35
CA VAL A 124 15.64 11.32 5.30
C VAL A 124 15.89 12.13 4.04
N THR A 125 17.01 11.87 3.38
CA THR A 125 17.32 12.39 2.05
C THR A 125 17.31 11.23 1.08
N LEU A 126 16.45 11.35 0.06
CA LEU A 126 16.20 10.28 -0.91
C LEU A 126 16.69 10.71 -2.30
N PHE A 127 17.34 9.79 -2.99
CA PHE A 127 17.72 9.96 -4.39
C PHE A 127 16.63 9.40 -5.29
N ILE A 128 16.16 10.20 -6.25
CA ILE A 128 15.14 9.78 -7.22
C ILE A 128 15.72 9.92 -8.61
N ASP A 129 16.09 8.80 -9.23
CA ASP A 129 16.63 8.79 -10.58
C ASP A 129 15.49 8.75 -11.61
N GLN A 130 15.10 9.93 -12.08
CA GLN A 130 14.05 10.07 -13.10
C GLN A 130 14.44 9.45 -14.45
N THR A 131 15.72 9.17 -14.70
CA THR A 131 16.16 8.56 -15.97
C THR A 131 15.83 7.07 -16.05
N GLU A 132 15.63 6.42 -14.89
CA GLU A 132 15.22 5.01 -14.81
C GLU A 132 13.70 4.82 -14.89
N TYR A 133 12.92 5.90 -14.96
CA TYR A 133 11.47 5.83 -14.99
C TYR A 133 10.98 5.30 -16.35
N VAL A 134 10.08 4.31 -16.30
CA VAL A 134 9.35 3.86 -17.48
C VAL A 134 8.28 4.90 -17.81
N GLY A 135 8.60 5.91 -18.63
CA GLY A 135 7.74 7.09 -18.87
C GLY A 135 6.34 6.79 -19.42
N ALA A 136 6.14 5.63 -20.05
CA ALA A 136 4.80 5.18 -20.46
C ALA A 136 3.93 4.77 -19.27
N VAL A 137 4.53 4.24 -18.20
CA VAL A 137 3.85 3.71 -17.00
C VAL A 137 3.83 4.73 -15.87
N ALA A 138 4.95 5.41 -15.63
CA ALA A 138 5.08 6.41 -14.57
C ALA A 138 4.48 7.75 -15.02
N ASN A 139 3.43 8.21 -14.32
CA ASN A 139 2.75 9.48 -14.60
C ASN A 139 3.35 10.68 -13.85
N SER A 140 4.12 10.42 -12.79
CA SER A 140 4.71 11.43 -11.92
C SER A 140 6.01 10.91 -11.32
N ALA A 141 6.91 11.83 -10.96
CA ALA A 141 8.12 11.55 -10.23
C ALA A 141 7.96 11.94 -8.75
N GLY A 142 8.41 11.09 -7.85
CA GLY A 142 8.29 11.31 -6.41
C GLY A 142 8.28 10.02 -5.62
N VAL A 143 8.05 10.16 -4.32
CA VAL A 143 7.93 9.04 -3.38
C VAL A 143 6.56 9.07 -2.71
N SER A 144 6.01 7.89 -2.45
CA SER A 144 4.78 7.75 -1.66
C SER A 144 5.18 7.34 -0.24
N VAL A 145 4.89 8.21 0.73
CA VAL A 145 5.23 8.00 2.15
C VAL A 145 3.98 7.61 2.93
N VAL A 146 4.04 6.51 3.69
CA VAL A 146 2.94 6.07 4.54
C VAL A 146 3.36 6.11 6.00
N VAL A 147 2.53 6.70 6.85
CA VAL A 147 2.69 6.62 8.31
C VAL A 147 1.68 5.62 8.85
N HIS A 148 2.18 4.58 9.49
CA HIS A 148 1.37 3.48 10.01
C HIS A 148 1.89 2.98 11.35
N GLU A 149 1.08 2.18 12.06
CA GLU A 149 1.51 1.48 13.27
C GLU A 149 2.56 0.40 12.92
N THR A 150 3.51 0.18 13.82
CA THR A 150 4.69 -0.69 13.58
C THR A 150 4.36 -2.13 13.21
N ASN A 151 3.21 -2.64 13.67
CA ASN A 151 2.72 -4.00 13.44
C ASN A 151 1.61 -4.09 12.39
N LYS A 152 1.47 -3.11 11.50
CA LYS A 152 0.49 -3.13 10.41
C LYS A 152 1.18 -3.07 9.05
N GLN A 153 0.59 -3.76 8.07
CA GLN A 153 1.02 -3.64 6.68
C GLN A 153 0.61 -2.26 6.14
N PRO A 154 1.56 -1.48 5.57
CA PRO A 154 1.24 -0.25 4.86
C PRO A 154 0.69 -0.53 3.45
N PHE A 155 -0.22 0.34 3.02
CA PHE A 155 -0.80 0.35 1.68
C PHE A 155 -0.63 1.76 1.09
N PRO A 156 0.48 2.04 0.38
CA PRO A 156 0.81 3.37 -0.16
C PRO A 156 -0.22 3.93 -1.12
N GLU A 157 -0.93 3.04 -1.77
CA GLU A 157 -2.10 3.37 -2.55
C GLU A 157 -3.30 3.98 -1.81
N ASP A 158 -3.56 3.56 -0.57
CA ASP A 158 -4.77 3.90 0.19
C ASP A 158 -4.51 5.19 1.00
N SER A 159 -3.29 5.33 1.50
CA SER A 159 -2.92 6.33 2.52
C SER A 159 -1.58 7.00 2.26
N GLY A 160 -1.01 6.83 1.06
CA GLY A 160 0.28 7.40 0.71
C GLY A 160 0.24 8.91 0.52
N ILE A 161 1.22 9.56 1.13
CA ILE A 161 1.51 10.98 0.97
C ILE A 161 2.49 11.10 -0.19
N SER A 162 2.06 11.71 -1.28
CA SER A 162 2.94 11.98 -2.43
C SER A 162 3.89 13.12 -2.11
N VAL A 163 5.19 12.85 -2.14
CA VAL A 163 6.27 13.83 -1.93
C VAL A 163 7.04 14.00 -3.25
N SER A 164 7.12 15.24 -3.72
CA SER A 164 7.80 15.58 -4.97
C SER A 164 9.30 15.74 -4.79
N PRO A 165 10.12 15.38 -5.79
CA PRO A 165 11.56 15.67 -5.78
C PRO A 165 11.84 17.17 -5.87
N GLY A 166 13.05 17.57 -5.48
CA GLY A 166 13.60 18.91 -5.75
C GLY A 166 13.26 19.98 -4.72
N GLN A 167 12.51 19.64 -3.68
CA GLN A 167 12.19 20.50 -2.54
C GLN A 167 12.20 19.69 -1.23
N GLU A 168 12.36 20.39 -0.11
CA GLU A 168 12.18 19.81 1.21
C GLU A 168 10.69 19.83 1.61
N THR A 169 10.20 18.69 2.10
CA THR A 169 8.81 18.53 2.58
C THR A 169 8.81 18.12 4.04
N TYR A 170 8.21 18.96 4.88
CA TYR A 170 7.96 18.68 6.29
C TYR A 170 6.59 18.03 6.45
N ILE A 171 6.56 16.87 7.11
CA ILE A 171 5.33 16.13 7.43
C ILE A 171 5.13 16.18 8.94
N GLY A 172 4.28 17.10 9.41
CA GLY A 172 3.89 17.17 10.82
C GLY A 172 2.84 16.12 11.14
N LEU A 173 3.03 15.34 12.20
CA LEU A 173 2.14 14.23 12.58
C LEU A 173 1.38 14.51 13.87
N LYS A 174 0.12 14.10 13.91
CA LYS A 174 -0.71 14.07 15.11
C LYS A 174 -1.36 12.69 15.25
N GLN A 175 -0.96 11.96 16.27
CA GLN A 175 -1.53 10.65 16.59
C GLN A 175 -2.79 10.82 17.45
N PHE A 176 -3.81 10.02 17.15
CA PHE A 176 -5.01 9.89 17.95
C PHE A 176 -5.30 8.42 18.19
N PHE A 177 -5.90 8.13 19.33
CA PHE A 177 -6.30 6.80 19.71
C PHE A 177 -7.82 6.73 19.84
N THR A 178 -8.42 5.70 19.26
CA THR A 178 -9.84 5.41 19.41
C THR A 178 -9.99 4.08 20.12
N GLN A 179 -10.68 4.11 21.26
CA GLN A 179 -11.09 2.93 22.00
C GLN A 179 -12.61 2.79 21.87
N ARG A 180 -13.06 1.66 21.32
CA ARG A 180 -14.46 1.25 21.23
C ARG A 180 -14.78 0.27 22.34
N LEU A 181 -16.06 0.17 22.71
CA LEU A 181 -16.49 -0.85 23.65
C LEU A 181 -16.87 -2.11 22.87
N ALA A 182 -16.35 -3.27 23.30
CA ALA A 182 -16.75 -4.58 22.77
C ALA A 182 -18.21 -4.91 23.16
N ALA A 183 -18.78 -6.00 22.65
CA ALA A 183 -20.15 -6.44 22.95
C ALA A 183 -20.53 -6.24 24.44
N PRO A 184 -21.72 -5.69 24.75
CA PRO A 184 -22.97 -5.69 23.96
C PRO A 184 -23.28 -4.41 23.16
N TYR A 185 -22.30 -3.50 22.98
CA TYR A 185 -22.51 -2.26 22.21
C TYR A 185 -22.62 -2.54 20.70
N SER A 186 -23.17 -1.60 19.91
CA SER A 186 -23.62 -1.85 18.52
C SER A 186 -22.52 -2.27 17.53
N ASP A 187 -21.27 -2.02 17.89
CA ASP A 187 -20.15 -2.28 17.02
C ASP A 187 -19.71 -3.74 17.25
N ASP A 188 -19.69 -4.56 16.19
CA ASP A 188 -19.17 -5.95 16.19
C ASP A 188 -17.63 -5.94 16.36
N CYS A 189 -17.20 -5.39 17.49
CA CYS A 189 -15.81 -5.26 17.91
C CYS A 189 -15.48 -6.48 18.78
N GLN A 190 -14.52 -7.28 18.35
CA GLN A 190 -14.09 -8.48 19.06
C GLN A 190 -12.68 -8.31 19.60
N ASN A 191 -12.45 -8.55 20.90
CA ASN A 191 -11.11 -8.42 21.49
C ASN A 191 -10.09 -9.44 20.94
N ASN A 192 -10.55 -10.58 20.42
CA ASN A 192 -9.69 -11.63 19.90
C ASN A 192 -9.44 -11.47 18.39
N TYR A 193 -8.36 -10.77 18.05
CA TYR A 193 -7.95 -10.58 16.67
C TYR A 193 -7.03 -11.69 16.14
N GLU A 194 -6.65 -12.69 16.94
CA GLU A 194 -5.73 -13.74 16.49
C GLU A 194 -6.36 -14.60 15.39
N GLU A 195 -7.59 -15.06 15.61
CA GLU A 195 -8.35 -15.82 14.62
C GLU A 195 -8.61 -14.99 13.36
N ALA A 196 -9.01 -13.72 13.53
CA ALA A 196 -9.20 -12.79 12.42
C ALA A 196 -7.90 -12.53 11.66
N ASN A 197 -6.75 -12.48 12.33
CA ASN A 197 -5.45 -12.34 11.68
C ASN A 197 -5.11 -13.59 10.86
N GLN A 198 -5.30 -14.78 11.41
CA GLN A 198 -5.02 -16.03 10.71
C GLN A 198 -5.95 -16.23 9.50
N LEU A 199 -7.24 -15.95 9.66
CA LEU A 199 -8.23 -16.19 8.61
C LEU A 199 -8.29 -15.07 7.59
N ASN A 200 -8.19 -13.80 8.01
CA ASN A 200 -8.53 -12.66 7.17
C ASN A 200 -7.35 -11.72 6.89
N ASN A 201 -6.11 -12.10 7.20
CA ASN A 201 -4.95 -11.31 6.84
C ASN A 201 -3.93 -12.15 6.06
N MET A 202 -3.96 -12.06 4.73
CA MET A 202 -2.97 -12.74 3.88
C MET A 202 -1.53 -12.22 4.07
N TYR A 203 -1.35 -11.03 4.66
CA TYR A 203 -0.04 -10.44 4.96
C TYR A 203 0.54 -10.90 6.31
N ALA A 204 -0.22 -11.66 7.11
CA ALA A 204 0.26 -12.16 8.41
C ALA A 204 1.36 -13.22 8.28
N VAL A 205 1.43 -13.90 7.13
CA VAL A 205 2.49 -14.87 6.86
C VAL A 205 3.70 -14.15 6.28
N GLN A 206 4.88 -14.55 6.75
CA GLN A 206 6.14 -13.99 6.30
C GLN A 206 6.35 -14.31 4.81
N SER A 207 6.48 -13.26 4.00
CA SER A 207 6.73 -13.36 2.57
C SER A 207 7.51 -12.13 2.10
N ASN A 208 7.94 -12.12 0.85
CA ASN A 208 8.53 -10.92 0.26
C ASN A 208 7.53 -9.76 0.12
N TYR A 209 6.22 -10.01 0.22
CA TYR A 209 5.16 -9.00 0.05
C TYR A 209 4.62 -8.43 1.37
N SER A 210 5.13 -8.89 2.51
CA SER A 210 4.65 -8.50 3.84
C SER A 210 5.79 -8.08 4.75
N LEU A 211 5.52 -7.10 5.62
CA LEU A 211 6.39 -6.79 6.75
C LEU A 211 6.38 -7.95 7.76
N PRO A 212 7.43 -8.10 8.58
CA PRO A 212 7.44 -9.05 9.69
C PRO A 212 6.39 -8.67 10.75
N ASN A 213 5.85 -9.70 11.41
CA ASN A 213 4.94 -9.56 12.56
C ASN A 213 3.73 -8.63 12.32
N VAL A 214 3.16 -8.67 11.12
CA VAL A 214 1.96 -7.90 10.78
C VAL A 214 0.73 -8.52 11.45
N ASN A 215 0.00 -7.67 12.15
CA ASN A 215 -1.28 -7.96 12.76
C ASN A 215 -2.46 -7.52 11.89
N TYR A 216 -3.64 -7.99 12.28
CA TYR A 216 -4.88 -7.70 11.61
C TYR A 216 -5.10 -6.19 11.45
N SER A 217 -5.51 -5.77 10.26
CA SER A 217 -6.04 -4.45 9.97
C SER A 217 -7.27 -4.57 9.07
N GLN A 218 -8.19 -3.62 9.15
CA GLN A 218 -9.39 -3.61 8.32
C GLN A 218 -9.01 -3.56 6.82
N SER A 219 -8.03 -2.74 6.45
CA SER A 219 -7.51 -2.67 5.07
C SER A 219 -6.93 -3.99 4.59
N ALA A 220 -6.15 -4.69 5.42
CA ALA A 220 -5.61 -6.00 5.08
C ALA A 220 -6.71 -7.05 4.89
N CYS A 221 -7.76 -6.99 5.71
CA CYS A 221 -8.95 -7.84 5.58
C CYS A 221 -9.70 -7.60 4.27
N MET A 222 -9.93 -6.33 3.93
CA MET A 222 -10.59 -5.95 2.69
C MET A 222 -9.81 -6.43 1.47
N LYS A 223 -8.49 -6.20 1.43
CA LYS A 223 -7.62 -6.67 0.33
C LYS A 223 -7.57 -8.20 0.26
N THR A 224 -7.53 -8.90 1.40
CA THR A 224 -7.60 -10.37 1.45
C THR A 224 -8.92 -10.89 0.90
N CYS A 225 -10.04 -10.25 1.24
CA CYS A 225 -11.36 -10.60 0.74
C CYS A 225 -11.45 -10.41 -0.78
N ILE A 226 -11.00 -9.25 -1.28
CA ILE A 226 -10.95 -8.95 -2.72
C ILE A 226 -10.18 -10.05 -3.45
N GLN A 227 -8.95 -10.35 -3.01
CA GLN A 227 -8.13 -11.34 -3.69
C GLN A 227 -8.76 -12.73 -3.71
N ARG A 228 -9.33 -13.18 -2.58
CA ARG A 228 -10.02 -14.49 -2.52
C ARG A 228 -11.24 -14.57 -3.42
N GLN A 229 -11.98 -13.48 -3.59
CA GLN A 229 -13.12 -13.45 -4.50
C GLN A 229 -12.67 -13.54 -5.95
N VAL A 230 -11.58 -12.86 -6.31
CA VAL A 230 -10.95 -12.96 -7.63
C VAL A 230 -10.49 -14.40 -7.88
N GLU A 231 -9.74 -15.00 -6.96
CA GLU A 231 -9.25 -16.37 -7.09
C GLU A 231 -10.40 -17.39 -7.18
N LYS A 232 -11.45 -17.23 -6.37
CA LYS A 232 -12.63 -18.11 -6.38
C LYS A 232 -13.43 -18.02 -7.68
N ARG A 233 -13.56 -16.83 -8.27
CA ARG A 233 -14.42 -16.59 -9.43
C ARG A 233 -13.69 -16.78 -10.75
N CYS A 234 -12.46 -16.30 -10.83
CA CYS A 234 -11.68 -16.23 -12.06
C CYS A 234 -10.62 -17.34 -12.15
N ASN A 235 -10.38 -18.09 -11.06
CA ASN A 235 -9.34 -19.11 -10.98
C ASN A 235 -7.94 -18.55 -11.32
N CYS A 236 -7.70 -17.29 -10.98
CA CYS A 236 -6.44 -16.57 -11.12
C CYS A 236 -6.33 -15.50 -10.01
N SER A 237 -5.13 -15.03 -9.71
CA SER A 237 -4.83 -14.00 -8.71
C SER A 237 -4.71 -12.63 -9.38
N SER A 238 -5.20 -11.56 -8.72
CA SER A 238 -5.05 -10.20 -9.23
C SER A 238 -3.57 -9.80 -9.33
N PRO A 239 -3.13 -9.12 -10.40
CA PRO A 239 -1.77 -8.63 -10.53
C PRO A 239 -1.39 -7.56 -9.51
N ASN A 240 -2.39 -6.88 -8.91
CA ASN A 240 -2.17 -5.74 -8.01
C ASN A 240 -2.10 -6.15 -6.53
N LEU A 241 -2.37 -7.43 -6.21
CA LEU A 241 -2.39 -7.96 -4.85
C LEU A 241 -1.54 -9.23 -4.78
N PRO A 242 -0.92 -9.53 -3.64
CA PRO A 242 -0.28 -10.82 -3.45
C PRO A 242 -1.31 -11.96 -3.48
N ILE A 243 -0.85 -13.18 -3.69
CA ILE A 243 -1.67 -14.40 -3.67
C ILE A 243 -2.29 -14.57 -2.26
N SER A 244 -3.57 -14.92 -2.17
CA SER A 244 -4.31 -14.85 -0.90
C SER A 244 -4.01 -15.97 0.10
N ASN A 245 -3.44 -17.09 -0.37
CA ASN A 245 -3.05 -18.21 0.46
C ASN A 245 -1.52 -18.29 0.59
N PRO A 246 -0.95 -17.77 1.68
CA PRO A 246 0.49 -17.80 1.88
C PRO A 246 1.05 -19.17 2.33
N ALA A 247 0.21 -20.14 2.72
CA ALA A 247 0.63 -21.53 2.91
C ALA A 247 0.90 -22.25 1.56
N ILE A 248 0.50 -21.60 0.46
CA ILE A 248 0.88 -21.91 -0.91
C ILE A 248 1.89 -20.84 -1.31
N ASP A 249 3.07 -20.90 -0.70
CA ASP A 249 4.20 -20.09 -1.15
C ASP A 249 4.40 -20.35 -2.67
N PRO A 250 4.54 -19.30 -3.51
CA PRO A 250 4.81 -19.40 -4.95
C PRO A 250 6.09 -20.17 -5.32
N LEU A 251 6.84 -20.68 -4.35
CA LEU A 251 8.04 -21.48 -4.60
C LEU A 251 7.82 -22.96 -4.97
N TYR A 252 6.60 -23.54 -4.96
CA TYR A 252 6.47 -24.93 -5.45
C TYR A 252 5.14 -25.41 -6.06
N ASN A 253 3.99 -24.76 -5.84
CA ASN A 253 2.73 -25.21 -6.47
C ASN A 253 1.56 -24.20 -6.36
N SER A 254 1.66 -23.03 -6.99
CA SER A 254 0.45 -22.19 -7.13
C SER A 254 -0.48 -22.81 -8.16
N SER A 255 -1.68 -23.24 -7.75
CA SER A 255 -2.77 -23.56 -8.68
C SER A 255 -3.30 -22.33 -9.44
N TYR A 256 -2.96 -21.11 -9.00
CA TYR A 256 -3.51 -19.87 -9.55
C TYR A 256 -2.47 -19.13 -10.40
N SER A 257 -2.80 -18.93 -11.67
CA SER A 257 -2.09 -18.01 -12.57
C SER A 257 -2.44 -16.55 -12.22
N ILE A 258 -1.67 -15.59 -12.73
CA ILE A 258 -2.01 -14.16 -12.61
C ILE A 258 -3.08 -13.82 -13.68
N CYS A 259 -4.10 -13.06 -13.30
CA CYS A 259 -5.17 -12.66 -14.21
C CYS A 259 -4.66 -11.66 -15.28
N LEU A 260 -5.03 -11.90 -16.55
CA LEU A 260 -4.72 -10.99 -17.67
C LEU A 260 -5.57 -9.71 -17.68
N TYR A 261 -6.72 -9.72 -17.00
CA TYR A 261 -7.64 -8.58 -16.94
C TYR A 261 -8.07 -8.35 -15.50
N GLU A 262 -8.22 -7.08 -15.14
CA GLU A 262 -8.72 -6.71 -13.82
C GLU A 262 -10.20 -7.07 -13.68
N TYR A 263 -10.52 -7.66 -12.53
CA TYR A 263 -11.89 -7.97 -12.18
C TYR A 263 -12.57 -6.74 -11.55
N ASN A 264 -13.37 -6.04 -12.36
CA ASN A 264 -14.24 -4.97 -11.88
C ASN A 264 -15.46 -5.55 -11.13
N SER A 265 -15.35 -5.69 -9.81
CA SER A 265 -16.53 -5.87 -8.97
C SER A 265 -16.99 -4.54 -8.39
N THR A 266 -18.30 -4.35 -8.32
CA THR A 266 -18.90 -3.21 -7.62
C THR A 266 -18.57 -3.30 -6.13
N LEU A 267 -18.00 -2.21 -5.59
CA LEU A 267 -17.53 -2.10 -4.21
C LEU A 267 -18.53 -2.54 -3.14
N SER A 268 -19.83 -2.34 -3.39
CA SER A 268 -20.91 -2.80 -2.52
C SER A 268 -20.89 -4.32 -2.33
N THR A 269 -20.73 -5.09 -3.41
CA THR A 269 -20.76 -6.56 -3.37
C THR A 269 -19.54 -7.15 -2.67
N ILE A 270 -18.39 -6.47 -2.71
CA ILE A 270 -17.19 -6.88 -1.99
C ILE A 270 -17.34 -6.55 -0.51
N SER A 271 -17.76 -5.32 -0.18
CA SER A 271 -17.93 -4.86 1.19
C SER A 271 -18.97 -5.67 1.96
N ASP A 272 -20.06 -6.06 1.32
CA ASP A 272 -21.10 -6.89 1.95
C ASP A 272 -20.63 -8.32 2.22
N ASN A 273 -19.69 -8.83 1.41
CA ASN A 273 -19.07 -10.14 1.60
C ASN A 273 -17.89 -10.13 2.58
N ALA A 274 -17.22 -8.99 2.72
CA ALA A 274 -16.10 -8.78 3.61
C ALA A 274 -16.61 -8.53 5.03
N LYS A 275 -16.75 -9.59 5.83
CA LYS A 275 -17.04 -9.50 7.27
C LYS A 275 -15.79 -9.06 8.07
N CYS A 276 -15.25 -7.89 7.73
CA CYS A 276 -14.09 -7.34 8.41
C CYS A 276 -14.46 -6.71 9.74
N MET A 277 -13.80 -7.16 10.80
CA MET A 277 -14.05 -6.70 12.17
C MET A 277 -13.41 -5.34 12.41
N THR A 278 -14.06 -4.53 13.24
CA THR A 278 -13.48 -3.27 13.70
C THR A 278 -12.60 -3.53 14.93
N LYS A 279 -11.45 -2.86 14.99
CA LYS A 279 -10.60 -2.92 16.17
C LYS A 279 -11.19 -2.13 17.33
N VAL A 280 -11.17 -2.72 18.53
CA VAL A 280 -11.50 -2.11 19.82
C VAL A 280 -10.53 -0.97 20.07
N GLU A 281 -9.24 -1.21 19.82
CA GLU A 281 -8.19 -0.21 19.95
C GLU A 281 -7.52 0.04 18.61
N GLN A 282 -7.52 1.29 18.17
CA GLN A 282 -6.94 1.70 16.89
C GLN A 282 -6.24 3.05 17.03
N ALA A 283 -5.01 3.13 16.53
CA ALA A 283 -4.36 4.42 16.31
C ALA A 283 -4.65 4.92 14.89
N ALA A 284 -4.77 6.24 14.77
CA ALA A 284 -4.85 6.94 13.51
C ALA A 284 -3.90 8.14 13.53
N PHE A 285 -3.36 8.48 12.37
CA PHE A 285 -2.45 9.61 12.20
C PHE A 285 -3.09 10.64 11.29
N LYS A 286 -3.17 11.90 11.75
CA LYS A 286 -3.40 13.04 10.87
C LYS A 286 -2.07 13.70 10.57
N TYR A 287 -1.91 14.18 9.35
CA TYR A 287 -0.69 14.85 8.93
C TYR A 287 -0.98 16.24 8.36
N CYS A 288 0.03 17.10 8.45
CA CYS A 288 0.07 18.41 7.81
C CYS A 288 1.33 18.48 6.96
N LEU A 289 1.19 18.94 5.71
CA LEU A 289 2.32 19.13 4.80
C LEU A 289 2.74 20.59 4.77
N ALA A 290 4.02 20.85 4.93
CA ALA A 290 4.63 22.13 4.63
C ALA A 290 5.77 21.91 3.64
N ASN A 291 5.68 22.56 2.47
CA ASN A 291 6.73 22.55 1.47
C ASN A 291 7.50 23.86 1.55
N CYS A 292 8.83 23.79 1.58
CA CYS A 292 9.65 24.97 1.36
C CYS A 292 9.49 25.42 -0.09
N LYS A 293 9.02 26.65 -0.32
CA LYS A 293 9.11 27.26 -1.64
C LYS A 293 10.58 27.52 -1.96
N LYS A 294 11.02 27.07 -3.14
CA LYS A 294 12.27 27.55 -3.73
C LYS A 294 12.08 29.02 -4.11
N ASP A 295 12.65 29.87 -3.27
CA ASP A 295 12.88 31.32 -3.36
C ASP A 295 11.68 32.27 -3.51
N CYS A 296 11.65 33.21 -2.56
CA CYS A 296 11.29 34.59 -2.80
C CYS A 296 12.36 35.19 -3.74
N GLU A 297 12.12 35.15 -5.05
CA GLU A 297 12.81 36.04 -6.00
C GLU A 297 12.28 37.48 -5.87
#